data_AF-A0A7X7QE05-F1
#
_entry.id   AF-A0A7X7QE05-F1
#
_cell.length_a   1.000
_cell.length_b   1.000
_cell.length_c   1.000
_cell.angle_alpha   90.00
_cell.angle_beta   90.00
_cell.angle_gamma   90.00
#
_symmetry.space_group_name_H-M   'P 1'
#
loop_
_entity.id
_entity.type
_entity.pdbx_description
1 polymer ?
#
loop_
_entity_poly.entity_id
_entity_poly.type
_entity_poly.pdbx_seq_one_letter_code
_entity_poly.pdbx_strand_id
1 'polypeptide(L)' 'MAVVTMRQLLESGVHFGHQTRRWNPKMKRFIFTERNGIYIVDLQQSLTYIDNAYEFVKQTVARGGTILF' A
#
# COMPACT_ATOMS: atom_id res chain seq x y z
N MET A 1 -0.61 -10.35 -12.18
CA MET A 1 -1.05 -11.50 -11.33
C MET A 1 -0.69 -11.11 -9.92
N ALA A 2 -1.69 -10.80 -9.09
CA ALA A 2 -1.44 -10.36 -7.73
C ALA A 2 -0.75 -11.49 -6.94
N VAL A 3 0.50 -11.26 -6.54
CA VAL A 3 1.32 -12.20 -5.75
C VAL A 3 0.72 -12.42 -4.35
N VAL A 4 -0.16 -11.52 -3.91
CA VAL A 4 -0.79 -11.50 -2.58
C VAL A 4 -2.28 -11.15 -2.70
N THR A 5 -3.09 -11.76 -1.83
CA THR A 5 -4.53 -11.54 -1.75
C THR A 5 -4.87 -10.44 -0.74
N MET A 6 -6.04 -9.78 -0.90
CA MET A 6 -6.55 -8.81 0.09
C MET A 6 -6.62 -9.40 1.50
N ARG A 7 -7.01 -10.67 1.61
CA ARG A 7 -7.10 -11.39 2.88
C ARG A 7 -5.76 -11.46 3.61
N GLN A 8 -4.68 -11.78 2.89
CA GLN A 8 -3.33 -11.81 3.47
C GLN A 8 -2.88 -10.42 3.95
N LEU A 9 -3.22 -9.35 3.22
CA LEU A 9 -2.94 -7.97 3.64
C LEU A 9 -3.74 -7.57 4.89
N LEU A 10 -4.98 -8.06 4.99
CA LEU A 10 -5.82 -7.83 6.16
C LEU A 10 -5.26 -8.56 7.40
N GLU A 11 -4.96 -9.86 7.27
CA GLU A 11 -4.45 -10.72 8.35
C GLU A 11 -3.06 -10.27 8.86
N SER A 12 -2.22 -9.71 7.99
CA SER A 12 -0.90 -9.15 8.36
C SER A 12 -0.97 -7.76 8.99
N GLY A 13 -2.14 -7.10 9.00
CA GLY A 13 -2.31 -5.80 9.65
C GLY A 13 -1.70 -4.60 8.91
N VAL A 14 -1.31 -4.74 7.63
CA VAL A 14 -0.66 -3.62 6.89
C VAL A 14 -1.59 -2.45 6.55
N HIS A 15 -2.90 -2.60 6.79
CA HIS A 15 -3.91 -1.57 6.57
C HIS A 15 -3.96 -0.52 7.70
N PHE A 16 -3.28 -0.75 8.83
CA PHE A 16 -3.24 0.23 9.91
C PHE A 16 -2.30 1.39 9.59
N GLY A 17 -2.86 2.58 9.52
CA GLY A 17 -2.12 3.83 9.38
C GLY A 17 -1.73 4.44 10.72
N HIS A 18 -1.50 5.76 10.69
CA HIS A 18 -1.18 6.54 11.88
C HIS A 18 -2.43 7.09 12.58
N GLN A 19 -2.20 7.68 13.76
CA GLN A 19 -3.20 8.46 14.48
C GLN A 19 -3.69 9.64 13.64
N THR A 20 -4.96 10.01 13.78
CA THR A 20 -5.60 11.03 12.94
C THR A 20 -5.03 12.44 13.10
N ARG A 21 -4.33 12.71 14.21
CA ARG A 21 -3.54 13.94 14.41
C ARG A 21 -2.22 13.99 13.63
N ARG A 22 -1.72 12.86 13.11
CA ARG A 22 -0.43 12.73 12.41
C ARG A 22 -0.66 12.19 10.99
N TRP A 23 -1.31 13.00 10.15
CA TRP A 23 -1.59 12.63 8.77
C TRP A 23 -1.28 13.75 7.79
N ASN A 24 -1.11 13.38 6.52
CA ASN A 24 -0.91 14.33 5.43
C ASN A 24 -2.22 14.44 4.62
N PRO A 25 -2.80 15.63 4.42
CA PRO A 25 -4.02 15.82 3.63
C PRO A 25 -3.99 15.20 2.23
N LYS A 26 -2.81 15.10 1.59
CA LYS A 26 -2.64 14.46 0.28
C LYS A 26 -2.96 12.95 0.30
N MET A 27 -2.93 12.33 1.48
CA MET A 27 -3.26 10.91 1.66
C MET A 27 -4.76 10.64 1.73
N LYS A 28 -5.62 11.66 1.80
CA LYS A 28 -7.08 11.51 1.93
C LYS A 28 -7.68 10.51 0.93
N ARG A 29 -7.21 10.51 -0.31
CA ARG A 29 -7.68 9.62 -1.37
C ARG A 29 -7.35 8.13 -1.16
N PHE A 30 -6.36 7.82 -0.33
CA PHE A 30 -5.92 6.45 -0.04
C PHE A 30 -6.41 5.93 1.33
N ILE A 31 -7.07 6.80 2.12
CA ILE A 31 -7.63 6.44 3.42
C ILE A 31 -9.06 5.94 3.19
N PHE A 32 -9.34 4.73 3.67
CA PHE A 32 -10.66 4.13 3.61
C PHE A 32 -11.58 4.70 4.69
N THR A 33 -11.13 4.68 5.95
CA THR A 33 -11.92 5.19 7.09
C THR A 33 -11.03 5.49 8.30
N GLU A 34 -11.63 5.96 9.38
CA GLU A 34 -11.02 6.09 10.70
C GLU A 34 -11.73 5.17 11.69
N ARG A 35 -10.98 4.48 12.55
CA ARG A 35 -11.54 3.72 13.67
C ARG A 35 -10.64 3.89 14.89
N ASN A 36 -11.24 4.27 16.02
CA ASN A 36 -10.54 4.47 17.30
C ASN A 36 -9.32 5.42 17.17
N GLY A 37 -9.46 6.49 16.38
CA GLY A 37 -8.41 7.49 16.19
C GLY A 37 -7.25 7.05 15.28
N ILE A 38 -7.36 5.91 14.61
CA ILE A 38 -6.37 5.41 13.63
C ILE A 38 -6.99 5.43 12.23
N TYR A 39 -6.26 5.96 11.25
CA TYR A 39 -6.66 5.84 9.84
C TYR A 39 -6.43 4.42 9.33
N ILE A 40 -7.41 3.90 8.60
CA ILE A 40 -7.36 2.62 7.89
C ILE A 40 -7.10 2.91 6.41
N VAL A 41 -6.05 2.31 5.85
CA VAL A 41 -5.66 2.43 4.45
C VAL A 41 -6.49 1.50 3.58
N ASP A 42 -6.86 1.95 2.38
CA ASP A 42 -7.65 1.20 1.41
C ASP A 42 -6.81 0.10 0.74
N LEU A 43 -7.09 -1.16 1.11
CA LEU A 43 -6.42 -2.34 0.55
C LEU A 43 -6.76 -2.61 -0.92
N GLN A 44 -7.93 -2.16 -1.41
CA GLN A 44 -8.27 -2.32 -2.83
C GLN A 44 -7.38 -1.44 -3.69
N GLN A 45 -7.15 -0.20 -3.25
CA GLN A 45 -6.16 0.67 -3.90
C GLN A 45 -4.74 0.11 -3.75
N SER A 46 -4.37 -0.42 -2.57
CA SER A 46 -3.06 -1.05 -2.38
C SER A 46 -2.80 -2.16 -3.39
N LEU A 47 -3.76 -3.03 -3.66
CA LEU A 47 -3.60 -4.11 -4.65
C LEU A 47 -3.31 -3.57 -6.06
N THR A 48 -4.05 -2.56 -6.51
CA THR A 48 -3.82 -1.90 -7.81
C THR A 48 -2.43 -1.28 -7.89
N TYR A 49 -1.97 -0.61 -6.83
CA TYR A 49 -0.64 0.00 -6.80
C TYR A 49 0.48 -1.01 -6.64
N ILE A 50 0.24 -2.15 -5.97
CA ILE A 50 1.19 -3.27 -5.91
C ILE A 50 1.45 -3.81 -7.31
N ASP A 51 0.42 -4.02 -8.13
CA ASP A 51 0.59 -4.50 -9.50
C ASP A 51 1.44 -3.52 -10.33
N ASN A 52 1.19 -2.21 -10.22
CA ASN A 52 1.98 -1.18 -10.91
C ASN A 52 3.44 -1.13 -10.44
N ALA A 53 3.66 -1.15 -9.12
CA ALA A 53 4.99 -1.13 -8.53
C ALA A 53 5.78 -2.41 -8.88
N TYR A 54 5.11 -3.56 -8.87
CA TYR A 54 5.69 -4.84 -9.24
C TYR A 54 6.18 -4.83 -10.69
N GLU A 55 5.37 -4.31 -11.63
CA GLU A 55 5.77 -4.20 -13.03
C GLU A 55 6.97 -3.26 -13.21
N PHE A 56 6.99 -2.12 -12.51
CA PHE A 56 8.12 -1.19 -12.53
C PHE A 56 9.42 -1.85 -12.02
N VAL A 57 9.36 -2.55 -10.88
CA VAL A 57 10.51 -3.24 -10.29
C VAL A 57 11.01 -4.33 -11.23
N LYS A 58 10.10 -5.13 -11.78
CA LYS A 58 10.42 -6.18 -12.75
C LYS A 58 11.14 -5.61 -13.96
N GLN A 59 10.66 -4.51 -14.54
CA GLN A 59 11.31 -3.86 -15.69
C GLN A 59 12.67 -3.28 -15.33
N THR A 60 12.81 -2.67 -14.16
CA THR A 60 14.08 -2.08 -13.70
C THR A 60 15.16 -3.15 -13.56
N VAL A 61 14.84 -4.26 -12.89
CA VAL A 61 15.77 -5.37 -12.68
C VAL A 61 16.07 -6.10 -13.99
N ALA A 62 15.07 -6.29 -14.87
CA ALA A 62 15.28 -6.92 -16.18
C ALA A 62 16.24 -6.14 -17.09
N ARG A 63 16.36 -4.82 -16.89
CA ARG A 63 17.32 -3.95 -17.59
C ARG A 63 18.69 -3.85 -16.88
N GLY A 64 18.90 -4.60 -15.81
CA GLY A 64 20.14 -4.59 -15.02
C GLY A 64 20.28 -3.40 -14.06
N GLY A 65 19.18 -2.71 -13.73
CA GLY A 65 19.19 -1.63 -12.74
C GLY A 65 19.22 -2.14 -11.29
N THR A 66 19.69 -1.29 -10.38
CA THR A 66 19.80 -1.59 -8.94
C THR A 66 18.67 -0.92 -8.14
N ILE A 67 18.14 -1.59 -7.13
CA ILE A 67 17.18 -1.04 -6.16
C ILE A 67 17.92 -0.84 -4.81
N LEU A 68 17.87 0.37 -4.26
CA LEU A 68 18.34 0.67 -2.91
C LEU A 68 17.20 0.41 -1.91
N PHE A 69 17.53 -0.25 -0.80
CA PHE A 69 16.60 -0.61 0.27
C PHE A 69 16.97 0.10 1.57
#